data_AF-A0A853AJ14-F1
#
_entry.id   AF-A0A853AJ14-F1
#
_cell.length_a   1.000
_cell.length_b   1.000
_cell.length_c   1.000
_cell.angle_alpha   90.00
_cell.angle_beta   90.00
_cell.angle_gamma   90.00
#
_symmetry.space_group_name_H-M   'P 1'
#
loop_
_entity.id
_entity.type
_entity.pdbx_description
1 polymer ?
#
loop_
_entity_poly.entity_id
_entity_poly.type
_entity_poly.pdbx_seq_one_letter_code
_entity_poly.pdbx_strand_id
1 'polypeptide(L)' 'MSSPEVSLAGWQAFQDEHGEGTVVDATVVTVVPFGAFVEVAPGIHGLMHKDEWDRTPQVGESLRVRIAAWGPPRLSVAPA' A
#
# COMPACT_ATOMS: atom_id res chain seq x y z
N MET A 1 19.15 -1.88 22.27
CA MET A 1 18.87 -2.80 21.15
C MET A 1 17.36 -2.76 20.92
N SER A 2 16.87 -1.74 20.23
CA SER A 2 15.44 -1.59 19.93
C SER A 2 15.15 -2.29 18.61
N SER A 3 14.13 -3.14 18.64
CA SER A 3 13.63 -3.95 17.54
C SER A 3 13.50 -3.18 16.23
N PRO A 4 13.65 -3.83 15.06
CA PRO A 4 13.16 -3.28 13.81
C PRO A 4 11.63 -3.41 13.83
N GLU A 5 10.99 -2.62 14.68
CA GLU A 5 9.61 -2.25 14.47
C GLU A 5 9.59 -1.55 13.12
N VAL A 6 8.66 -1.89 12.23
CA VAL A 6 8.39 -1.06 11.06
C VAL A 6 8.01 0.31 11.63
N SER A 7 9.00 1.19 11.75
CA SER A 7 8.85 2.39 12.54
C SER A 7 7.77 3.22 11.87
N LEU A 8 6.74 3.60 12.62
CA LEU A 8 5.73 4.56 12.19
C LEU A 8 6.35 5.76 11.44
N ALA A 9 7.59 6.12 11.78
CA ALA A 9 8.42 7.10 11.09
C ALA A 9 8.62 6.86 9.58
N GLY A 10 8.84 5.63 9.12
CA GLY A 10 9.05 5.32 7.70
C GLY A 10 7.75 5.42 6.89
N TRP A 11 6.65 4.96 7.49
CA TRP A 11 5.31 5.11 6.93
C TRP A 11 4.87 6.58 6.89
N GLN A 12 5.10 7.33 7.97
CA GLN A 12 4.80 8.77 8.03
C GLN A 12 5.62 9.59 7.05
N ALA A 13 6.93 9.35 6.95
CA ALA A 13 7.77 10.04 5.97
C ALA A 13 7.29 9.79 4.54
N PHE A 14 6.92 8.54 4.22
CA PHE A 14 6.37 8.21 2.90
C PHE A 14 5.00 8.87 2.65
N GLN A 15 4.13 8.96 3.67
CA GLN A 15 2.86 9.69 3.57
C GLN A 15 3.06 11.19 3.36
N ASP A 16 4.03 11.79 4.07
CA ASP A 16 4.36 13.22 3.96
C ASP A 16 4.95 13.55 2.58
N GLU A 17 5.76 12.65 2.01
CA GLU A 17 6.32 12.79 0.66
C GLU A 17 5.27 12.51 -0.43
N HIS A 18 4.33 11.59 -0.18
CA HIS A 18 3.33 11.15 -1.16
C HIS A 18 1.91 11.35 -0.62
N GLY A 19 1.36 12.55 -0.78
CA GLY A 19 -0.03 12.83 -0.40
C GLY A 19 -1.08 12.03 -1.19
N GLU A 20 -2.33 12.07 -0.74
CA GLU A 20 -3.47 11.52 -1.50
C GLU A 20 -3.52 12.12 -2.92
N GLY A 21 -3.77 11.28 -3.91
CA GLY A 21 -3.76 11.64 -5.32
C GLY A 21 -2.38 11.58 -5.98
N THR A 22 -1.30 11.35 -5.23
CA THR A 22 0.05 11.18 -5.78
C THR A 22 0.15 9.86 -6.56
N VAL A 23 0.84 9.89 -7.69
CA VAL A 23 1.14 8.70 -8.49
C VAL A 23 2.54 8.23 -8.14
N VAL A 24 2.66 6.97 -7.73
CA VAL A 24 3.93 6.33 -7.38
C VAL A 24 4.11 5.07 -8.21
N ASP A 25 5.36 4.72 -8.51
CA ASP A 25 5.68 3.45 -9.12
C ASP A 25 5.60 2.35 -8.06
N ALA A 26 4.81 1.32 -8.32
CA ALA A 26 4.61 0.20 -7.42
C ALA A 26 4.85 -1.11 -8.15
N THR A 27 5.45 -2.08 -7.48
CA THR A 27 5.69 -3.41 -8.05
C THR A 27 4.71 -4.41 -7.48
N VAL A 28 4.00 -5.14 -8.35
CA VAL A 28 3.02 -6.14 -7.94
C VAL A 28 3.75 -7.31 -7.27
N VAL A 29 3.50 -7.51 -5.98
CA VAL A 29 4.10 -8.62 -5.21
C VAL A 29 3.17 -9.82 -5.14
N THR A 30 1.86 -9.61 -5.15
CA THR A 30 0.88 -10.69 -5.04
C THR A 30 -0.44 -10.27 -5.66
N VAL A 31 -1.08 -11.16 -6.39
CA VAL A 31 -2.39 -10.92 -7.01
C VAL A 31 -3.40 -11.85 -6.35
N VAL A 32 -4.52 -11.30 -5.88
CA VAL A 32 -5.62 -12.03 -5.25
C VAL A 32 -6.93 -11.76 -6.02
N PRO A 33 -7.97 -12.60 -5.87
CA PRO A 33 -9.20 -12.45 -6.65
C PRO A 33 -9.96 -11.13 -6.46
N PHE A 34 -9.74 -10.44 -5.34
CA PHE A 34 -10.40 -9.17 -5.02
C PHE A 34 -9.49 -7.94 -5.17
N GLY A 35 -8.21 -8.12 -5.47
CA GLY A 35 -7.22 -7.05 -5.39
C GLY A 35 -5.79 -7.52 -5.61
N ALA A 36 -4.84 -6.60 -5.64
CA ALA A 36 -3.43 -6.90 -5.90
C ALA A 36 -2.62 -6.10 -4.89
N PHE A 37 -1.70 -6.78 -4.23
CA PHE A 37 -0.74 -6.17 -3.36
C PHE A 37 0.42 -5.66 -4.22
N VAL A 38 0.69 -4.37 -4.07
CA VAL A 38 1.77 -3.68 -4.75
C VAL A 38 2.69 -3.08 -3.70
N GLU A 39 3.99 -3.25 -3.88
CA GLU A 39 5.01 -2.63 -3.03
C GLU A 39 5.38 -1.28 -3.62
N VAL A 40 5.14 -0.22 -2.85
CA VAL A 40 5.44 1.17 -3.26
C VAL A 40 6.76 1.67 -2.67
N ALA A 41 7.17 1.10 -1.55
CA ALA A 41 8.45 1.38 -0.89
C ALA A 41 8.84 0.19 0.00
N PRO A 42 10.11 0.09 0.43
CA PRO A 42 10.58 -1.02 1.26
C PRO A 42 9.77 -1.17 2.55
N GLY A 43 9.00 -2.25 2.66
CA GLY A 43 8.12 -2.52 3.80
C GLY A 43 6.77 -1.78 3.79
N ILE A 44 6.45 -1.06 2.70
CA ILE A 44 5.18 -0.37 2.50
C ILE A 44 4.44 -1.03 1.33
N HIS A 45 3.35 -1.71 1.68
CA HIS A 45 2.48 -2.38 0.71
C HIS A 45 1.15 -1.62 0.58
N GLY A 46 0.74 -1.39 -0.67
CA GLY A 46 -0.59 -0.91 -1.04
C GLY A 46 -1.47 -2.06 -1.53
N LEU A 47 -2.77 -1.96 -1.28
CA LEU A 47 -3.78 -2.82 -1.88
C LEU A 47 -4.46 -2.06 -3.01
N MET A 48 -4.30 -2.55 -4.23
CA MET A 48 -5.05 -2.09 -5.39
C MET A 48 -6.33 -2.93 -5.51
N HIS A 49 -7.50 -2.29 -5.57
CA HIS A 49 -8.77 -3.01 -5.70
C HIS A 49 -8.95 -3.50 -7.14
N LYS A 50 -9.66 -4.62 -7.35
CA LYS A 50 -9.87 -5.18 -8.70
C LYS A 50 -10.59 -4.24 -9.69
N ASP A 51 -11.23 -3.20 -9.18
CA ASP A 51 -11.97 -2.22 -9.98
C ASP A 51 -11.04 -1.07 -10.48
N GLU A 52 -9.79 -1.04 -10.02
CA GLU A 52 -8.78 -0.05 -10.42
C GLU A 52 -7.94 -0.50 -11.64
N TRP A 53 -8.15 -1.71 -12.15
CA TRP A 53 -7.45 -2.21 -13.33
C TRP A 53 -8.41 -2.84 -14.35
N ASP A 54 -8.12 -2.62 -15.63
CA ASP A 54 -8.85 -3.26 -16.73
C ASP A 54 -8.38 -4.70 -17.00
N ARG A 55 -7.09 -4.95 -16.70
CA ARG A 55 -6.43 -6.25 -16.90
C ARG A 55 -5.78 -6.69 -15.60
N THR A 56 -5.91 -7.99 -15.29
CA THR A 56 -5.24 -8.59 -14.14
C THR A 56 -3.73 -8.35 -14.21
N PRO A 57 -3.15 -7.65 -13.22
CA PRO A 57 -1.71 -7.39 -13.16
C PRO A 57 -0.94 -8.69 -12.92
N GLN A 58 0.34 -8.73 -13.29
CA GLN A 58 1.21 -9.89 -13.08
C GLN A 58 2.19 -9.62 -11.93
N VAL A 59 2.53 -10.66 -11.16
CA VAL A 59 3.56 -10.56 -10.12
C VAL A 59 4.90 -10.19 -10.77
N GLY A 60 5.55 -9.15 -10.23
CA GLY A 60 6.77 -8.55 -10.77
C GLY A 60 6.54 -7.41 -11.77
N GLU A 61 5.29 -7.11 -12.12
CA GLU A 61 4.94 -5.99 -13.00
C GLU A 61 5.01 -4.67 -12.23
N SER A 62 5.69 -3.66 -12.81
CA SER A 62 5.72 -2.31 -12.27
C SER A 62 4.59 -1.48 -12.86
N LEU A 63 3.73 -0.94 -11.99
CA LEU A 63 2.54 -0.18 -12.33
C LEU A 63 2.56 1.16 -11.64
N ARG A 64 2.12 2.20 -12.35
CA ARG A 64 1.89 3.52 -11.77
C ARG A 64 0.55 3.50 -11.05
N VAL A 65 0.59 3.48 -9.73
CA VAL A 65 -0.62 3.48 -8.89
C VAL A 65 -0.83 4.87 -8.30
N ARG A 66 -2.09 5.29 -8.22
CA ARG A 66 -2.46 6.53 -7.54
C ARG A 66 -2.87 6.21 -6.12
N ILE A 67 -2.32 6.93 -5.16
CA ILE A 67 -2.68 6.78 -3.76
C ILE A 67 -4.07 7.38 -3.56
N ALA A 68 -5.10 6.54 -3.43
CA ALA A 68 -6.48 7.00 -3.35
C ALA A 68 -6.85 7.55 -1.96
N ALA A 69 -6.37 6.91 -0.89
CA ALA A 69 -6.62 7.34 0.49
C ALA A 69 -5.57 6.76 1.43
N TRP A 70 -5.17 7.55 2.43
CA TRP A 70 -4.31 7.10 3.51
C TRP A 70 -5.16 6.63 4.71
N GLY A 71 -5.27 5.33 4.91
CA GLY A 71 -5.99 4.77 6.07
C GLY A 71 -5.07 4.55 7.27
N PRO A 72 -5.44 4.97 8.50
CA PRO A 72 -4.72 4.54 9.70
C PRO A 72 -4.91 3.02 9.93
N PRO A 73 -4.01 2.35 10.69
CA PRO A 73 -4.30 1.01 11.21
C PRO A 73 -5.47 1.14 12.21
N ARG A 74 -6.71 0.95 11.74
CA ARG A 74 -7.87 0.99 12.61
C ARG A 74 -7.90 -0.27 13.46
N LEU A 75 -7.41 -0.18 14.70
CA LEU A 75 -7.76 -1.13 15.75
C LEU A 75 -9.25 -0.90 16.09
N SER A 76 -10.10 -1.82 15.63
CA SER A 76 -11.51 -1.85 16.01
C SER A 76 -11.68 -2.75 17.23
N VAL A 77 -11.89 -2.16 18.41
CA VAL A 77 -12.35 -2.87 19.61
C VAL A 77 -13.66 -2.25 20.10
N ALA A 78 -14.69 -3.09 20.21
CA ALA A 78 -15.99 -2.73 20.75
C ALA A 78 -16.13 -3.28 22.19
N PRO A 79 -16.72 -2.53 23.13
CA PRO A 79 -17.05 -3.04 24.46
C PRO A 79 -18.24 -4.02 24.40
N ALA A 80 -18.32 -4.92 25.39
CA ALA A 80 -19.54 -5.68 25.67
C ALA A 80 -20.56 -4.83 26.42
#